data_AF-A0AAD4D2H1-F1
#
_entry.id   AF-A0AAD4D2H1-F1
#
_cell.length_a   1.000
_cell.length_b   1.000
_cell.length_c   1.000
_cell.angle_alpha   90.00
_cell.angle_beta   90.00
_cell.angle_gamma   90.00
#
_symmetry.space_group_name_H-M   'P 1'
#
loop_
_entity.id
_entity.type
_entity.pdbx_description
1 polymer ?
#
loop_
_entity_poly.entity_id
_entity_poly.type
_entity_poly.pdbx_seq_one_letter_code
_entity_poly.pdbx_strand_id
1 'polypeptide(L)'
;RITKETTRPGVTLERINGIELSGDGRRLFATSARNEIINGGQKPQSAQVYVLDLDAAGRPAKGAKWRMMIDLYAAVGKEAALESGLDPDGMRLDSKGIMYSALYGHAMVLAWDTNGRRGKKVELIKLPTIQSPTNLEMGGKDGRTLVVVGICKKKNVEEEDKACVDMIRVPNPGRAITDLRKRSNSH
;
A
#
# COMPACT_ATOMS: atom_id res chain seq x y z
N ARG A 1 16.85 18.94 -3.22
CA ARG A 1 17.24 18.08 -2.07
C ARG A 1 16.18 18.26 -1.00
N ILE A 2 15.33 17.26 -0.73
CA ILE A 2 14.36 17.36 0.38
C ILE A 2 15.16 17.10 1.66
N THR A 3 15.66 18.18 2.25
CA THR A 3 16.38 18.16 3.52
C THR A 3 15.38 18.00 4.65
N LYS A 4 15.40 16.82 5.31
CA LYS A 4 15.11 16.46 6.71
C LYS A 4 13.97 17.11 7.53
N GLU A 5 13.31 18.18 7.11
CA GLU A 5 12.38 18.95 7.93
C GLU A 5 11.05 19.18 7.21
N THR A 6 10.18 18.17 7.17
CA THR A 6 8.77 18.44 6.83
C THR A 6 7.78 17.72 7.72
N THR A 7 8.25 17.05 8.78
CA THR A 7 7.33 16.45 9.71
C THR A 7 6.94 17.45 10.80
N ARG A 8 5.64 17.54 11.06
CA ARG A 8 5.15 18.12 12.31
C ARG A 8 5.71 17.28 13.48
N PRO A 9 5.76 17.82 14.70
CA PRO A 9 5.86 16.97 15.89
C PRO A 9 4.82 15.84 15.78
N GLY A 10 5.28 14.58 15.75
CA GLY A 10 4.43 13.39 15.67
C GLY A 10 4.21 12.75 14.29
N VAL A 11 4.88 13.22 13.22
CA VAL A 11 4.97 12.45 11.96
C VAL A 11 6.40 11.96 11.80
N THR A 12 6.64 10.66 11.67
CA THR A 12 7.97 10.12 11.37
C THR A 12 7.81 9.11 10.26
N LEU A 13 8.39 9.43 9.09
CA LEU A 13 8.57 8.44 8.05
C LEU A 13 9.76 7.59 8.44
N GLU A 14 9.54 6.30 8.61
CA GLU A 14 10.55 5.36 9.07
C GLU A 14 10.82 4.34 7.97
N ARG A 15 10.43 3.08 8.17
CA ARG A 15 10.64 2.01 7.19
C ARG A 15 9.62 2.16 6.07
N ILE A 16 9.99 2.93 5.05
CA ILE A 16 9.20 3.12 3.82
C ILE A 16 9.39 1.93 2.90
N ASN A 17 8.31 1.47 2.27
CA ASN A 17 8.37 0.38 1.30
C ASN A 17 7.61 0.73 0.01
N GLY A 18 6.28 0.72 0.03
CA GLY A 18 5.43 1.02 -1.11
C GLY A 18 5.36 2.51 -1.42
N ILE A 19 5.35 2.84 -2.71
CA ILE A 19 5.09 4.19 -3.23
C ILE A 19 4.09 4.11 -4.39
N GLU A 20 3.30 5.17 -4.56
CA GLU A 20 2.36 5.30 -5.68
C GLU A 20 2.00 6.78 -5.91
N LEU A 21 1.73 7.17 -7.15
CA LEU A 21 1.22 8.49 -7.49
C LEU A 21 -0.32 8.50 -7.53
N SER A 22 -0.94 9.67 -7.36
CA SER A 22 -2.34 9.85 -7.74
C SER A 22 -2.51 9.79 -9.27
N GLY A 23 -3.76 9.59 -9.73
CA GLY A 23 -4.08 9.55 -11.16
C GLY A 23 -3.70 10.81 -11.95
N ASP A 24 -3.70 11.97 -11.30
CA ASP A 24 -3.28 13.25 -11.89
C ASP A 24 -1.80 13.57 -11.68
N GLY A 25 -1.03 12.68 -11.04
CA GLY A 25 0.39 12.88 -10.75
C GLY A 25 0.69 13.99 -9.74
N ARG A 26 -0.32 14.53 -9.04
CA ARG A 26 -0.15 15.66 -8.09
C ARG A 26 0.03 15.25 -6.64
N ARG A 27 -0.03 13.95 -6.33
CA ARG A 27 0.19 13.42 -4.98
C ARG A 27 1.10 12.19 -5.05
N LEU A 28 2.08 12.12 -4.16
CA LEU A 28 2.89 10.95 -3.90
C LEU A 28 2.43 10.32 -2.59
N PHE A 29 2.04 9.06 -2.65
CA PHE A 29 1.74 8.24 -1.48
C PHE A 29 2.94 7.36 -1.15
N ALA A 30 3.17 7.13 0.14
CA ALA A 30 4.20 6.22 0.64
C ALA A 30 3.70 5.45 1.87
N THR A 31 3.97 4.15 1.92
CA THR A 31 3.80 3.39 3.16
C THR A 31 4.93 3.71 4.13
N SER A 32 4.67 3.60 5.43
CA SER A 32 5.67 3.73 6.47
C SER A 32 5.31 2.86 7.66
N ALA A 33 6.30 2.14 8.16
CA ALA A 33 6.20 1.35 9.37
C ALA A 33 7.26 1.78 10.38
N ARG A 34 6.85 1.84 11.65
CA ARG A 34 7.75 2.01 12.79
C ARG A 34 7.86 0.67 13.50
N ASN A 35 9.07 0.12 13.56
CA ASN A 35 9.34 -1.12 14.28
C ASN A 35 10.25 -0.81 15.47
N GLU A 36 9.92 -1.35 16.64
CA GLU A 36 10.75 -1.23 17.84
C GLU A 36 11.25 -2.61 18.27
N ILE A 37 12.47 -2.66 18.79
CA ILE A 37 12.98 -3.88 19.42
C ILE A 37 12.45 -3.91 20.86
N ILE A 38 11.56 -4.85 21.14
CA ILE A 38 11.02 -5.09 22.47
C ILE A 38 11.39 -6.51 22.87
N ASN A 39 12.16 -6.66 23.94
CA ASN A 39 12.63 -7.96 24.45
C ASN A 39 13.36 -8.81 23.38
N GLY A 40 14.17 -8.16 22.53
CA GLY A 40 14.95 -8.84 21.47
C GLY A 40 14.16 -9.17 20.20
N GLY A 41 12.83 -8.98 20.17
CA GLY A 41 12.00 -9.13 18.98
C GLY A 41 11.63 -7.79 18.35
N GLN A 42 11.63 -7.70 17.02
CA GLN A 42 11.06 -6.54 16.32
C GLN A 42 9.53 -6.60 16.42
N LYS A 43 8.92 -5.52 16.92
CA LYS A 43 7.46 -5.37 17.01
C LYS A 43 7.01 -4.11 16.27
N PRO A 44 6.12 -4.21 15.27
CA PRO A 44 5.61 -3.04 14.58
C PRO A 44 4.69 -2.22 15.51
N GLN A 45 5.03 -0.95 15.71
CA GLN A 45 4.35 0.01 16.57
C GLN A 45 3.33 0.87 15.81
N SER A 46 3.57 1.11 14.52
CA SER A 46 2.62 1.80 13.66
C SER A 46 2.80 1.42 12.21
N ALA A 47 1.67 1.42 11.48
CA ALA A 47 1.58 1.12 10.06
C ALA A 47 0.67 2.17 9.41
N GLN A 48 1.23 3.00 8.53
CA GLN A 48 0.54 4.17 7.98
C GLN A 48 0.82 4.33 6.49
N VAL A 49 -0.10 5.01 5.80
CA VAL A 49 0.18 5.58 4.47
C VAL A 49 0.16 7.09 4.57
N TYR A 50 1.21 7.71 4.08
CA TYR A 50 1.40 9.15 4.01
C TYR A 50 1.22 9.66 2.59
N VAL A 51 0.91 10.95 2.46
CA VAL A 51 0.84 11.67 1.18
C VAL A 51 1.66 12.96 1.20
N LEU A 52 2.29 13.27 0.07
CA LEU A 52 3.00 14.51 -0.23
C LEU A 52 2.40 15.13 -1.50
N ASP A 53 2.16 16.44 -1.48
CA ASP A 53 1.69 17.17 -2.67
C ASP A 53 2.86 17.45 -3.62
N LEU A 54 2.61 17.28 -4.92
CA LEU A 54 3.54 17.51 -6.02
C LEU A 54 3.11 18.70 -6.89
N ASP A 55 4.08 19.36 -7.51
CA ASP A 55 3.86 20.39 -8.53
C ASP A 55 3.54 19.77 -9.90
N ALA A 56 3.25 20.61 -10.89
CA ALA A 56 2.92 20.17 -12.25
C ALA A 56 4.06 19.42 -12.95
N ALA A 57 5.30 19.53 -12.45
CA ALA A 57 6.47 18.81 -12.97
C ALA A 57 6.75 17.50 -12.19
N GLY A 58 5.87 17.11 -11.27
CA GLY A 58 6.03 15.90 -10.45
C GLY A 58 7.07 16.05 -9.33
N ARG A 59 7.50 17.26 -9.00
CA ARG A 59 8.42 17.54 -7.89
C ARG A 59 7.61 17.85 -6.63
N PRO A 60 8.17 17.70 -5.42
CA PRO A 60 7.50 18.19 -4.21
C PRO A 60 7.07 19.64 -4.38
N ALA A 61 5.80 19.93 -4.13
CA ALA A 61 5.29 21.30 -4.21
C ALA A 61 6.01 22.21 -3.19
N LYS A 62 6.07 23.51 -3.47
CA LYS A 62 6.69 24.48 -2.55
C LYS A 62 6.00 24.41 -1.17
N GLY A 63 6.77 24.08 -0.13
CA GLY A 63 6.26 23.93 1.23
C GLY A 63 5.44 22.66 1.47
N ALA A 64 5.49 21.68 0.57
CA ALA A 64 4.82 20.39 0.74
C ALA A 64 5.28 19.71 2.04
N LYS A 65 4.32 19.09 2.73
CA LYS A 65 4.56 18.32 3.95
C LYS A 65 3.87 16.98 3.85
N TRP A 66 4.50 15.97 4.42
CA TRP A 66 3.87 14.66 4.55
C TRP A 66 2.67 14.73 5.50
N ARG A 67 1.57 14.10 5.10
CA ARG A 67 0.34 14.01 5.88
C ARG A 67 -0.11 12.56 5.93
N MET A 68 -0.48 12.06 7.10
CA MET A 68 -1.06 10.72 7.21
C MET A 68 -2.42 10.72 6.52
N MET A 69 -2.62 9.78 5.60
CA MET A 69 -3.88 9.57 4.90
C MET A 69 -4.71 8.48 5.54
N ILE A 70 -4.07 7.41 5.98
CA ILE A 70 -4.72 6.30 6.69
C ILE A 70 -3.78 5.69 7.71
N ASP A 71 -4.35 5.38 8.87
CA ASP A 71 -3.77 4.52 9.89
C ASP A 71 -4.29 3.09 9.64
N LEU A 72 -3.38 2.18 9.29
CA LEU A 72 -3.75 0.84 8.88
C LEU A 72 -4.16 -0.03 10.06
N TYR A 73 -3.61 0.22 11.25
CA TYR A 73 -4.05 -0.47 12.46
C TYR A 73 -5.49 -0.07 12.80
N ALA A 74 -5.82 1.22 12.67
CA ALA A 74 -7.20 1.67 12.84
C ALA A 74 -8.14 1.08 11.76
N ALA A 75 -7.66 0.95 10.52
CA ALA A 75 -8.46 0.43 9.41
C ALA A 75 -8.79 -1.07 9.53
N VAL A 76 -7.87 -1.88 10.06
CA VAL A 76 -8.07 -3.35 10.20
C VAL A 76 -8.50 -3.78 11.61
N GLY A 77 -8.35 -2.90 12.60
CA GLY A 77 -8.46 -3.22 14.01
C GLY A 77 -7.08 -3.42 14.65
N LYS A 78 -6.75 -2.59 15.64
CA LYS A 78 -5.40 -2.52 16.23
C LYS A 78 -4.94 -3.84 16.82
N GLU A 79 -5.83 -4.57 17.49
CA GLU A 79 -5.51 -5.88 18.09
C GLU A 79 -5.12 -6.90 17.02
N ALA A 80 -5.96 -7.08 16.00
CA ALA A 80 -5.69 -7.97 14.88
C ALA A 80 -4.41 -7.59 14.11
N ALA A 81 -4.16 -6.28 13.96
CA ALA A 81 -2.94 -5.78 13.35
C ALA A 81 -1.69 -6.20 14.15
N LEU A 82 -1.71 -5.99 15.47
CA LEU A 82 -0.60 -6.34 16.35
C LEU A 82 -0.38 -7.85 16.43
N GLU A 83 -1.45 -8.64 16.52
CA GLU A 83 -1.40 -10.11 16.57
C GLU A 83 -0.74 -10.69 15.30
N SER A 84 -1.12 -10.17 14.15
CA SER A 84 -0.58 -10.61 12.86
C SER A 84 0.82 -10.07 12.53
N GLY A 85 1.32 -9.10 13.29
CA GLY A 85 2.53 -8.36 12.93
C GLY A 85 2.37 -7.55 11.65
N LEU A 86 1.20 -6.93 11.45
CA LEU A 86 0.86 -6.17 10.25
C LEU A 86 1.93 -5.12 9.94
N ASP A 87 2.42 -5.15 8.71
CA ASP A 87 3.38 -4.20 8.22
C ASP A 87 3.05 -3.79 6.76
N PRO A 88 2.96 -2.50 6.41
CA PRO A 88 2.58 -2.11 5.04
C PRO A 88 3.73 -2.23 4.04
N ASP A 89 3.42 -2.81 2.89
CA ASP A 89 4.40 -3.09 1.85
C ASP A 89 4.02 -2.39 0.53
N GLY A 90 4.03 -3.10 -0.61
CA GLY A 90 3.67 -2.56 -1.92
C GLY A 90 2.22 -2.07 -2.03
N MET A 91 1.98 -1.12 -2.95
CA MET A 91 0.66 -0.56 -3.20
C MET A 91 0.47 -0.08 -4.64
N ARG A 92 -0.77 -0.14 -5.15
CA ARG A 92 -1.17 0.32 -6.49
C ARG A 92 -2.53 0.96 -6.52
N LEU A 93 -2.67 1.94 -7.40
CA LEU A 93 -3.92 2.68 -7.59
C LEU A 93 -4.71 2.15 -8.80
N ASP A 94 -6.03 2.05 -8.65
CA ASP A 94 -6.94 1.89 -9.78
C ASP A 94 -7.26 3.22 -10.49
N SER A 95 -7.95 3.11 -11.61
CA SER A 95 -8.41 4.24 -12.43
C SER A 95 -9.49 5.10 -11.77
N LYS A 96 -10.04 4.70 -10.61
CA LYS A 96 -11.04 5.45 -9.83
C LYS A 96 -10.44 6.04 -8.55
N GLY A 97 -9.16 5.81 -8.28
CA GLY A 97 -8.48 6.32 -7.09
C GLY A 97 -8.65 5.42 -5.85
N ILE A 98 -9.01 4.15 -6.02
CA ILE A 98 -8.90 3.15 -4.95
C ILE A 98 -7.46 2.64 -4.92
N MET A 99 -6.85 2.74 -3.74
CA MET A 99 -5.53 2.19 -3.45
C MET A 99 -5.69 0.77 -2.93
N TYR A 100 -4.90 -0.14 -3.48
CA TYR A 100 -4.72 -1.49 -2.98
C TYR A 100 -3.36 -1.55 -2.30
N SER A 101 -3.32 -1.91 -1.01
CA SER A 101 -2.10 -1.97 -0.21
C SER A 101 -1.90 -3.39 0.31
N ALA A 102 -0.75 -3.99 0.03
CA ALA A 102 -0.33 -5.26 0.59
C ALA A 102 -0.07 -5.08 2.10
N LEU A 103 -0.71 -5.91 2.92
CA LEU A 103 -0.53 -5.93 4.37
C LEU A 103 0.33 -7.14 4.75
N TYR A 104 1.65 -6.97 4.73
CA TYR A 104 2.59 -8.01 5.16
C TYR A 104 2.24 -8.45 6.59
N GLY A 105 2.38 -9.74 6.88
CA GLY A 105 1.95 -10.35 8.14
C GLY A 105 0.44 -10.56 8.31
N HIS A 106 -0.42 -9.80 7.60
CA HIS A 106 -1.87 -9.81 7.80
C HIS A 106 -2.68 -10.58 6.73
N ALA A 107 -2.03 -11.32 5.81
CA ALA A 107 -2.67 -12.18 4.79
C ALA A 107 -3.80 -11.52 3.96
N MET A 108 -3.76 -10.19 3.81
CA MET A 108 -4.83 -9.41 3.18
C MET A 108 -4.28 -8.26 2.35
N VAL A 109 -5.11 -7.77 1.44
CA VAL A 109 -4.94 -6.48 0.78
C VAL A 109 -6.00 -5.53 1.31
N LEU A 110 -5.59 -4.32 1.70
CA LEU A 110 -6.52 -3.23 2.01
C LEU A 110 -6.84 -2.45 0.74
N ALA A 111 -8.11 -2.39 0.36
CA ALA A 111 -8.61 -1.48 -0.67
C ALA A 111 -9.21 -0.24 -0.01
N TRP A 112 -8.77 0.96 -0.37
CA TRP A 112 -9.26 2.20 0.23
C TRP A 112 -9.29 3.40 -0.71
N ASP A 113 -10.27 4.29 -0.54
CA ASP A 113 -10.47 5.45 -1.41
C ASP A 113 -9.50 6.60 -1.06
N THR A 114 -8.66 6.99 -2.03
CA THR A 114 -7.69 8.08 -1.89
C THR A 114 -8.25 9.48 -2.17
N ASN A 115 -9.45 9.57 -2.74
CA ASN A 115 -10.11 10.83 -3.08
C ASN A 115 -10.95 11.38 -1.92
N GLY A 116 -11.34 10.52 -0.98
CA GLY A 116 -12.02 10.92 0.26
C GLY A 116 -11.08 11.61 1.27
N ARG A 117 -11.65 12.43 2.17
CA ARG A 117 -10.91 12.88 3.36
C ARG A 117 -10.66 11.67 4.29
N ARG A 118 -9.40 11.25 4.43
CA ARG A 118 -8.92 10.19 5.34
C ARG A 118 -9.38 8.75 5.06
N GLY A 119 -9.51 8.33 3.80
CA GLY A 119 -9.71 6.90 3.49
C GLY A 119 -10.97 6.25 4.07
N LYS A 120 -12.09 6.99 4.20
CA LYS A 120 -13.31 6.55 4.91
C LYS A 120 -13.97 5.26 4.39
N LYS A 121 -13.66 4.82 3.18
CA LYS A 121 -14.14 3.55 2.64
C LYS A 121 -12.95 2.61 2.55
N VAL A 122 -12.98 1.57 3.37
CA VAL A 122 -11.99 0.50 3.41
C VAL A 122 -12.69 -0.83 3.15
N GLU A 123 -12.01 -1.72 2.44
CA GLU A 123 -12.41 -3.09 2.22
C GLU A 123 -11.18 -3.99 2.41
N LEU A 124 -11.35 -5.10 3.10
CA LEU A 124 -10.31 -6.10 3.29
C LEU A 124 -10.53 -7.26 2.33
N ILE A 125 -9.54 -7.48 1.47
CA ILE A 125 -9.54 -8.57 0.49
C ILE A 125 -8.66 -9.69 1.05
N LYS A 126 -9.29 -10.82 1.39
CA LYS A 126 -8.60 -12.01 1.89
C LYS A 126 -7.82 -12.69 0.77
N LEU A 127 -6.58 -13.08 1.07
CA LEU A 127 -5.73 -13.82 0.15
C LEU A 127 -5.89 -15.33 0.40
N PRO A 128 -6.26 -16.14 -0.61
CA PRO A 128 -6.46 -17.57 -0.42
C PRO A 128 -5.15 -18.30 -0.15
N THR A 129 -4.06 -18.00 -0.86
CA THR A 129 -2.81 -18.78 -0.80
C THR A 129 -1.66 -18.06 -0.10
N ILE A 130 -1.72 -16.73 0.03
CA ILE A 130 -0.63 -15.92 0.60
C ILE A 130 -0.89 -15.60 2.09
N GLN A 131 0.14 -15.75 2.94
CA GLN A 131 0.11 -15.33 4.36
C GLN A 131 0.77 -13.97 4.58
N SER A 132 1.73 -13.60 3.76
CA SER A 132 2.46 -12.32 3.89
C SER A 132 2.62 -11.69 2.51
N PRO A 133 1.63 -10.91 2.04
CA PRO A 133 1.73 -10.22 0.76
C PRO A 133 2.79 -9.12 0.84
N THR A 134 3.59 -8.99 -0.22
CA THR A 134 4.70 -8.02 -0.29
C THR A 134 4.48 -7.01 -1.41
N ASN A 135 3.88 -7.41 -2.53
CA ASN A 135 3.64 -6.49 -3.64
C ASN A 135 2.42 -6.89 -4.46
N LEU A 136 1.95 -5.96 -5.29
CA LEU A 136 0.79 -6.18 -6.15
C LEU A 136 0.86 -5.33 -7.42
N GLU A 137 0.18 -5.79 -8.47
CA GLU A 137 -0.01 -5.07 -9.72
C GLU A 137 -1.37 -5.39 -10.34
N MET A 138 -1.90 -4.47 -11.13
CA MET A 138 -3.11 -4.64 -11.91
C MET A 138 -2.79 -5.14 -13.31
N GLY A 139 -3.34 -6.30 -13.68
CA GLY A 139 -3.14 -6.95 -14.96
C GLY A 139 -4.43 -7.45 -15.60
N GLY A 140 -4.28 -8.40 -16.53
CA GLY A 140 -5.39 -9.00 -17.27
C GLY A 140 -5.80 -8.19 -18.52
N LYS A 141 -6.62 -8.82 -19.38
CA LYS A 141 -7.06 -8.20 -20.65
C LYS A 141 -7.88 -6.94 -20.45
N ASP A 142 -8.64 -6.84 -19.37
CA ASP A 142 -9.41 -5.63 -19.03
C ASP A 142 -8.72 -4.76 -17.97
N GLY A 143 -7.55 -5.16 -17.48
CA GLY A 143 -6.80 -4.43 -16.46
C GLY A 143 -7.35 -4.58 -15.04
N ARG A 144 -8.32 -5.48 -14.83
CA ARG A 144 -9.07 -5.59 -13.56
C ARG A 144 -8.75 -6.86 -12.77
N THR A 145 -7.58 -7.46 -13.03
CA THR A 145 -7.03 -8.55 -12.22
C THR A 145 -5.95 -7.98 -11.31
N LEU A 146 -6.22 -7.95 -10.01
CA LEU A 146 -5.20 -7.66 -9.01
C LEU A 146 -4.34 -8.92 -8.83
N VAL A 147 -3.08 -8.84 -9.22
CA VAL A 147 -2.07 -9.88 -9.04
C VAL A 147 -1.28 -9.52 -7.79
N VAL A 148 -1.31 -10.39 -6.78
CA VAL A 148 -0.64 -10.20 -5.49
C VAL A 148 0.44 -11.26 -5.35
N VAL A 149 1.61 -10.86 -4.89
CA VAL A 149 2.74 -11.77 -4.63
C VAL A 149 3.14 -11.70 -3.16
N GLY A 150 3.63 -12.80 -2.61
CA GLY A 150 4.07 -12.86 -1.22
C GLY A 150 4.46 -14.25 -0.77
N ILE A 151 4.64 -14.41 0.54
CA ILE A 151 4.95 -15.70 1.16
C ILE A 151 3.68 -16.53 1.21
N CYS A 152 3.76 -17.77 0.74
CA CYS A 152 2.68 -18.76 0.80
C CYS A 152 2.26 -19.03 2.25
N LYS A 153 0.97 -19.33 2.43
CA LYS A 153 0.48 -19.97 3.66
C LYS A 153 1.18 -21.30 3.84
N LYS A 154 1.78 -21.48 5.02
CA LYS A 154 2.35 -22.76 5.41
C LYS A 154 1.25 -23.69 5.87
N LYS A 155 1.38 -24.98 5.56
CA LYS A 155 0.53 -26.00 6.17
C LYS A 155 1.01 -26.34 7.58
N ASN A 156 2.33 -26.33 7.77
CA ASN A 156 3.00 -26.74 9.00
C ASN A 156 4.17 -25.77 9.30
N VAL A 157 4.57 -25.62 10.56
CA VAL A 157 5.63 -24.68 10.99
C VAL A 157 7.02 -24.99 10.42
N GLU A 158 7.27 -26.24 10.05
CA GLU A 158 8.54 -26.72 9.49
C GLU A 158 8.71 -26.45 7.99
N GLU A 159 7.63 -26.02 7.31
CA GLU A 159 7.69 -25.75 5.87
C GLU A 159 8.56 -24.52 5.58
N GLU A 160 9.46 -24.64 4.62
CA GLU A 160 10.25 -23.51 4.11
C GLU A 160 9.35 -22.44 3.47
N ASP A 161 9.79 -21.19 3.50
CA ASP A 161 9.08 -20.11 2.84
C ASP A 161 9.08 -20.31 1.32
N LYS A 162 7.88 -20.33 0.73
CA LYS A 162 7.66 -20.36 -0.72
C LYS A 162 7.01 -19.08 -1.18
N ALA A 163 7.25 -18.70 -2.44
CA ALA A 163 6.56 -17.59 -3.08
C ALA A 163 5.24 -18.06 -3.70
N CYS A 164 4.15 -17.34 -3.42
CA CYS A 164 2.83 -17.59 -3.98
C CYS A 164 2.32 -16.35 -4.74
N VAL A 165 1.39 -16.60 -5.66
CA VAL A 165 0.68 -15.57 -6.41
C VAL A 165 -0.81 -15.79 -6.29
N ASP A 166 -1.54 -14.79 -5.82
CA ASP A 166 -3.01 -14.76 -5.84
C ASP A 166 -3.48 -13.80 -6.93
N MET A 167 -4.51 -14.20 -7.68
CA MET A 167 -5.15 -13.37 -8.70
C MET A 167 -6.60 -13.11 -8.30
N ILE A 168 -6.95 -11.84 -8.11
CA ILE A 168 -8.24 -11.42 -7.59
C ILE A 168 -8.90 -10.47 -8.57
N ARG A 169 -10.19 -10.66 -8.81
CA ARG A 169 -10.97 -9.76 -9.66
C ARG A 169 -11.35 -8.50 -8.86
N VAL A 170 -11.04 -7.32 -9.38
CA VAL A 170 -11.39 -6.04 -8.75
C VAL A 170 -12.33 -5.19 -9.63
N PRO A 171 -13.11 -4.25 -9.08
CA PRO A 171 -14.15 -3.57 -9.85
C PRO A 171 -13.61 -2.70 -11.01
N ASN A 172 -12.48 -2.02 -10.80
CA ASN A 172 -11.93 -1.05 -11.73
C ASN A 172 -10.57 -1.48 -12.26
N PRO A 173 -10.19 -1.03 -13.47
CA PRO A 173 -8.88 -1.36 -14.00
C PRO A 173 -7.77 -0.55 -13.33
N GLY A 174 -6.57 -1.11 -13.32
CA GLY A 174 -5.35 -0.43 -12.86
C GLY A 174 -5.09 0.87 -13.58
N ARG A 175 -4.60 1.88 -12.85
CA ARG A 175 -4.21 3.15 -13.46
C ARG A 175 -3.14 2.93 -14.52
N ALA A 176 -2.02 2.29 -14.14
CA ALA A 176 -0.86 2.12 -15.02
C ALA A 176 -1.22 1.42 -16.34
N ILE A 177 -1.91 0.28 -16.29
CA ILE A 177 -2.34 -0.44 -17.50
C ILE A 177 -3.35 0.35 -18.34
N THR A 178 -4.23 1.13 -17.70
CA THR A 178 -5.18 2.00 -18.40
C THR A 178 -4.44 3.11 -19.17
N ASP A 179 -3.45 3.73 -18.55
CA ASP A 179 -2.71 4.84 -19.15
C ASP A 179 -1.79 4.37 -20.29
N LEU A 180 -1.16 3.20 -20.15
CA LEU A 180 -0.35 2.59 -21.20
C LEU A 180 -1.18 2.28 -22.45
N ARG A 181 -2.41 1.78 -22.28
CA ARG A 181 -3.32 1.45 -23.39
C ARG A 181 -3.93 2.66 -24.08
N LYS A 182 -4.16 3.76 -23.35
CA LYS A 182 -4.59 5.01 -23.98
C LYS A 182 -3.55 5.52 -24.97
N ARG A 183 -2.26 5.41 -24.61
CA ARG A 183 -1.15 5.83 -25.46
C ARG A 183 -0.97 4.95 -26.70
N SER A 184 -1.24 3.65 -26.60
CA SER A 184 -1.15 2.75 -27.76
C SER A 184 -2.23 2.98 -28.81
N ASN A 185 -3.39 3.52 -28.41
CA ASN A 185 -4.52 3.77 -29.32
C ASN A 185 -4.48 5.18 -29.95
N SER A 186 -3.48 6.00 -29.62
CA SER A 186 -3.30 7.36 -30.13
C SER A 186 -2.24 7.46 -31.25
N HIS A 187 -1.93 6.35 -31.91
CA HIS A 187 -0.99 6.25 -33.03
C HIS A 187 -1.68 5.66 -34.25
#